data_AF-A0A349H9B2-F1
#
_entry.id   AF-A0A349H9B2-F1
#
_cell.length_a   1.000
_cell.length_b   1.000
_cell.length_c   1.000
_cell.angle_alpha   90.00
_cell.angle_beta   90.00
_cell.angle_gamma   90.00
#
_symmetry.space_group_name_H-M   'P 1'
#
loop_
_entity.id
_entity.type
_entity.pdbx_description
1 polymer ?
#
loop_
_entity_poly.entity_id
_entity_poly.type
_entity_poly.pdbx_seq_one_letter_code
_entity_poly.pdbx_strand_id
1 'polypeptide(L)' 'TEGNVIIAGRKSDDSLFDMNIATFEDDAGAYDQKDAGGFIKLNALRMRIAALKGRR' A
#
# COMPACT_ATOMS: atom_id res chain seq x y z
N THR A 1 -13.92 35.11 -0.25
CA THR A 1 -14.23 33.70 0.02
C THR A 1 -13.32 32.86 -0.81
N GLU A 2 -12.55 31.96 -0.20
CA GLU A 2 -11.66 31.09 -0.96
C GLU A 2 -12.50 30.13 -1.82
N GLY A 3 -12.36 30.25 -3.15
CA GLY A 3 -13.15 29.54 -4.16
C GLY A 3 -12.67 28.11 -4.40
N ASN A 4 -12.33 27.40 -3.34
CA ASN A 4 -11.70 26.09 -3.43
C ASN A 4 -12.77 24.99 -3.56
N VAL A 5 -12.49 23.97 -4.38
CA VAL A 5 -13.32 22.76 -4.46
C VAL A 5 -12.65 21.65 -3.64
N ILE A 6 -13.41 21.03 -2.74
CA ILE A 6 -12.96 19.91 -1.92
C ILE A 6 -13.77 18.67 -2.30
N ILE A 7 -13.07 17.56 -2.56
CA ILE A 7 -13.71 16.27 -2.80
C ILE A 7 -14.15 15.69 -1.46
N ALA A 8 -15.46 15.49 -1.29
CA ALA A 8 -16.04 14.91 -0.08
C ALA A 8 -16.15 13.37 -0.10
N GLY A 9 -16.01 12.75 -1.27
CA GLY A 9 -16.11 11.29 -1.41
C GLY A 9 -16.08 10.79 -2.86
N ARG A 10 -16.05 9.46 -3.01
CA ARG A 10 -16.06 8.75 -4.30
C ARG A 10 -16.92 7.49 -4.19
N LYS A 11 -17.63 7.15 -5.26
CA LYS A 11 -18.33 5.86 -5.45
C LYS A 11 -18.23 5.47 -6.92
N SER A 12 -18.11 4.18 -7.18
CA SER A 12 -18.17 3.59 -8.52
C SER A 12 -18.66 2.16 -8.41
N ASP A 13 -19.41 1.70 -9.40
CA ASP A 13 -19.80 0.29 -9.52
C ASP A 13 -18.59 -0.60 -9.93
N ASP A 14 -17.55 0.01 -10.50
CA ASP A 14 -16.28 -0.63 -10.90
C ASP A 14 -15.12 -0.25 -9.95
N SER A 15 -15.40 -0.12 -8.66
CA SER A 15 -14.40 0.26 -7.66
C SER A 15 -13.36 -0.85 -7.43
N LEU A 16 -12.07 -0.50 -7.48
CA LEU A 16 -10.98 -1.37 -7.04
C LEU A 16 -10.67 -1.23 -5.53
N PHE A 17 -11.37 -0.34 -4.83
CA PHE A 17 -11.27 -0.24 -3.38
C PHE A 17 -12.09 -1.35 -2.72
N ASP A 18 -11.45 -2.12 -1.82
CA ASP A 18 -12.08 -3.15 -1.00
C ASP A 18 -11.84 -2.83 0.50
N MET A 19 -12.92 -2.61 1.23
CA MET A 19 -12.87 -2.25 2.65
C MET A 19 -12.36 -3.41 3.53
N ASN A 20 -12.55 -4.66 3.12
CA ASN A 20 -12.09 -5.82 3.88
C ASN A 20 -10.56 -5.96 3.83
N ILE A 21 -9.92 -5.44 2.76
CA ILE A 21 -8.46 -5.41 2.62
C ILE A 21 -7.87 -4.17 3.29
N ALA A 22 -8.58 -3.04 3.26
CA ALA A 22 -8.06 -1.76 3.72
C ALA A 22 -8.32 -1.45 5.21
N THR A 23 -9.06 -2.31 5.93
CA THR A 23 -9.39 -2.10 7.34
C THR A 23 -8.21 -2.39 8.27
N PHE A 24 -8.25 -1.79 9.46
CA PHE A 24 -7.33 -2.07 10.57
C PHE A 24 -7.92 -3.03 11.61
N GLU A 25 -9.22 -3.35 11.48
CA GLU A 25 -9.91 -4.34 12.31
C GLU A 25 -9.51 -5.77 11.89
N ASP A 26 -9.69 -6.74 12.78
CA ASP A 26 -9.38 -8.16 12.55
C ASP A 26 -9.99 -8.60 11.20
N ASP A 27 -9.12 -8.74 10.20
CA ASP A 27 -9.36 -8.68 8.76
C ASP A 27 -10.17 -9.90 8.27
N ALA A 28 -10.80 -10.65 9.18
CA ALA A 28 -11.34 -11.99 9.00
C ALA A 28 -10.35 -12.96 8.30
N GLY A 29 -9.04 -12.65 8.33
CA GLY A 29 -8.00 -13.40 7.61
C GLY A 29 -7.82 -13.03 6.14
N ALA A 30 -8.33 -11.88 5.68
CA ALA A 30 -8.16 -11.41 4.30
C ALA A 30 -6.69 -11.06 3.96
N TYR A 31 -5.87 -10.74 4.96
CA TYR A 31 -4.47 -10.39 4.78
C TYR A 31 -3.59 -10.89 5.95
N ASP A 32 -2.48 -11.59 5.65
CA ASP A 32 -1.46 -11.93 6.66
C ASP A 32 -0.37 -10.85 6.65
N GLN A 33 -0.35 -10.03 7.71
CA GLN A 33 0.65 -8.97 7.91
C GLN A 33 2.10 -9.49 7.86
N LYS A 34 2.35 -10.78 8.13
CA LYS A 34 3.69 -11.38 8.05
C LYS A 34 4.23 -11.42 6.63
N ASP A 35 3.37 -11.50 5.62
CA ASP A 35 3.77 -11.54 4.21
C ASP A 35 4.42 -10.22 3.76
N ALA A 36 4.05 -9.09 4.38
CA ALA A 36 4.65 -7.78 4.13
C ALA A 36 6.18 -7.80 4.26
N GLY A 37 6.69 -8.53 5.27
CA GLY A 37 8.13 -8.61 5.53
C GLY A 37 8.90 -9.24 4.37
N GLY A 38 8.34 -10.28 3.74
CA GLY A 38 8.91 -10.91 2.56
C GLY A 38 8.88 -9.98 1.35
N PHE A 39 7.72 -9.37 1.10
CA PHE A 39 7.51 -8.45 -0.01
C PHE A 39 8.46 -7.24 0.02
N ILE A 40 8.62 -6.60 1.19
CA ILE A 40 9.52 -5.45 1.36
C ILE A 40 10.97 -5.86 1.09
N LYS A 41 11.42 -7.00 1.66
CA LYS A 41 12.79 -7.50 1.47
C LYS A 41 13.09 -7.82 0.01
N LEU A 42 12.14 -8.42 -0.70
CA LEU A 42 12.30 -8.77 -2.11
C LEU A 42 12.38 -7.52 -3.00
N ASN A 43 11.48 -6.55 -2.81
CA ASN A 43 11.50 -5.29 -3.57
C ASN A 43 12.78 -4.47 -3.31
N ALA A 44 13.26 -4.48 -2.07
CA ALA A 44 14.49 -3.79 -1.68
C ALA A 44 15.78 -4.51 -2.14
N LEU A 45 15.70 -5.75 -2.64
CA LEU A 45 16.87 -6.58 -2.92
C LEU A 45 17.87 -5.89 -3.86
N ARG A 46 17.37 -5.31 -4.97
CA ARG A 46 18.23 -4.62 -5.94
C ARG A 46 18.96 -3.41 -5.34
N MET A 47 18.29 -2.67 -4.45
CA MET A 47 18.86 -1.50 -3.79
C MET A 47 19.95 -1.91 -2.79
N ARG A 48 19.71 -3.00 -2.03
CA ARG A 48 20.72 -3.57 -1.13
C ARG A 48 21.95 -4.04 -1.88
N ILE A 49 21.79 -4.70 -3.03
CA ILE A 49 22.91 -5.14 -3.88
C ILE A 49 23.69 -3.93 -4.44
N ALA A 50 23.00 -2.89 -4.91
CA ALA A 50 23.63 -1.67 -5.41
C ALA A 50 24.47 -0.97 -4.33
N ALA A 51 23.91 -0.83 -3.12
CA ALA A 51 24.60 -0.27 -1.96
C ALA A 51 25.85 -1.09 -1.57
N LEU A 52 25.73 -2.42 -1.55
CA LEU A 52 26.87 -3.32 -1.29
C LEU A 52 27.99 -3.19 -2.33
N LYS A 53 27.63 -2.91 -3.59
CA LYS A 53 28.59 -2.70 -4.69
C LYS A 53 29.11 -1.25 -4.78
N GLY A 54 28.74 -0.37 -3.85
CA GLY A 54 29.14 1.04 -3.86
C GLY A 54 28.57 1.85 -5.04
N ARG A 55 27.52 1.35 -5.69
CA ARG A 55 26.84 2.05 -6.79
C ARG A 55 25.88 3.06 -6.18
N ARG A 56 26.24 4.35 -6.23
CA ARG A 56 25.33 5.47 -5.96
C ARG A 56 24.67 5.92 -7.25
#